data_AF-A0A106BRN8-F1
#
_entry.id   AF-A0A106BRN8-F1
#
_cell.length_a   1.000
_cell.length_b   1.000
_cell.length_c   1.000
_cell.angle_alpha   90.00
_cell.angle_beta   90.00
_cell.angle_gamma   90.00
#
_symmetry.space_group_name_H-M   'P 1'
#
loop_
_entity.id
_entity.type
_entity.pdbx_description
1 polymer ?
#
loop_
_entity_poly.entity_id
_entity_poly.type
_entity_poly.pdbx_seq_one_letter_code
_entity_poly.pdbx_strand_id
1 'polypeptide(L)'
;MKPLDETVEAVVRALGLDDAAVVRRKAFLEFTDDDVARLRTLHEALRTLAPDFANAFYTHLLAFEETRALLPDAQTLERLKRTQAAYFDSLTAGDYGPEYIHHRLRVGVVHQRVGLAPEWYLGAYSKYLSGLLPELWQRLGKDPEAFVATCQALIKIVLLDMGLAIDTYIQADRQTILALKEYANIVFTSIPDGLLVLSPNLTVLSANRVFLERFELTGKAVHGRYLMEV
;
A
#
# COMPACT_ATOMS: atom_id res chain seq x y z
N MET A 1 8.47 7.97 16.49
CA MET A 1 8.02 7.18 15.32
C MET A 1 8.82 5.89 15.29
N LYS A 2 8.19 4.71 15.09
CA LYS A 2 8.96 3.45 15.03
C LYS A 2 9.96 3.49 13.87
N PRO A 3 11.17 2.92 14.03
CA PRO A 3 12.08 2.67 12.91
C PRO A 3 11.35 2.04 11.72
N LEU A 4 11.78 2.39 10.52
CA LEU A 4 11.13 1.97 9.29
C LEU A 4 11.12 0.43 9.16
N ASP A 5 12.24 -0.22 9.50
CA ASP A 5 12.36 -1.67 9.43
C ASP A 5 11.46 -2.37 10.43
N GLU A 6 11.37 -1.89 11.67
CA GLU A 6 10.40 -2.43 12.65
C GLU A 6 8.94 -2.29 12.18
N THR A 7 8.65 -1.24 11.43
CA THR A 7 7.30 -1.03 10.86
C THR A 7 7.01 -2.02 9.75
N VAL A 8 7.97 -2.24 8.84
CA VAL A 8 7.86 -3.25 7.79
C VAL A 8 7.67 -4.64 8.39
N GLU A 9 8.47 -5.00 9.39
CA GLU A 9 8.34 -6.27 10.12
C GLU A 9 6.96 -6.44 10.78
N ALA A 10 6.43 -5.36 11.36
CA ALA A 10 5.09 -5.38 11.93
C ALA A 10 4.01 -5.56 10.86
N VAL A 11 4.18 -4.97 9.68
CA VAL A 11 3.28 -5.13 8.53
C VAL A 11 3.34 -6.57 8.01
N VAL A 12 4.53 -7.13 7.81
CA VAL A 12 4.72 -8.54 7.38
C VAL A 12 3.97 -9.48 8.32
N ARG A 13 4.16 -9.33 9.63
CA ARG A 13 3.44 -10.14 10.64
C ARG A 13 1.93 -9.94 10.60
N ALA A 14 1.47 -8.70 10.50
CA ALA A 14 0.04 -8.40 10.52
C ALA A 14 -0.70 -8.91 9.27
N LEU A 15 -0.02 -8.93 8.12
CA LEU A 15 -0.54 -9.45 6.86
C LEU A 15 -0.40 -10.97 6.74
N GLY A 16 0.36 -11.62 7.63
CA GLY A 16 0.73 -13.02 7.49
C GLY A 16 1.51 -13.28 6.19
N LEU A 17 2.37 -12.34 5.80
CA LEU A 17 3.10 -12.38 4.54
C LEU A 17 4.37 -13.22 4.65
N ASP A 18 4.19 -14.52 4.87
CA ASP A 18 5.27 -15.51 4.82
C ASP A 18 5.60 -15.94 3.37
N ASP A 19 6.67 -16.74 3.20
CA ASP A 19 7.09 -17.23 1.89
C ASP A 19 5.96 -17.96 1.16
N ALA A 20 5.14 -18.73 1.88
CA ALA A 20 4.02 -19.45 1.31
C ALA A 20 2.93 -18.48 0.80
N ALA A 21 2.67 -17.38 1.49
CA ALA A 21 1.76 -16.33 1.06
C ALA A 21 2.27 -15.62 -0.20
N VAL A 22 3.57 -15.31 -0.26
CA VAL A 22 4.19 -14.71 -1.45
C VAL A 22 4.11 -15.67 -2.65
N VAL A 23 4.41 -16.95 -2.45
CA VAL A 23 4.27 -17.98 -3.50
C VAL A 23 2.82 -18.07 -3.99
N ARG A 24 1.83 -18.09 -3.08
CA ARG A 24 0.41 -18.09 -3.46
C ARG A 24 0.01 -16.86 -4.28
N ARG A 25 0.49 -15.67 -3.91
CA ARG A 25 0.21 -14.43 -4.65
C ARG A 25 0.80 -14.46 -6.07
N LYS A 26 2.06 -14.93 -6.21
CA LYS A 26 2.67 -15.14 -7.53
C LYS A 26 1.91 -16.17 -8.37
N ALA A 27 1.52 -17.29 -7.75
CA ALA A 27 0.73 -18.32 -8.42
C ALA A 27 -0.63 -17.80 -8.91
N PHE A 28 -1.32 -16.98 -8.10
CA PHE A 28 -2.59 -16.35 -8.49
C PHE A 28 -2.44 -15.41 -9.70
N LEU A 29 -1.29 -14.73 -9.81
CA LEU A 29 -0.95 -13.90 -10.96
C LEU A 29 -0.42 -14.71 -12.16
N GLU A 30 -0.34 -16.03 -12.03
CA GLU A 30 0.31 -16.91 -13.01
C GLU A 30 1.73 -16.43 -13.34
N PHE A 31 2.44 -15.91 -12.33
CA PHE A 31 3.79 -15.39 -12.47
C PHE A 31 4.81 -16.53 -12.31
N THR A 32 5.44 -16.90 -13.43
CA THR A 32 6.28 -18.08 -13.61
C THR A 32 7.74 -17.72 -13.86
N ASP A 33 8.62 -18.72 -13.86
CA ASP A 33 10.03 -18.54 -14.20
C ASP A 33 10.24 -18.05 -15.65
N ASP A 34 9.31 -18.34 -16.56
CA ASP A 34 9.34 -17.79 -17.92
C ASP A 34 9.09 -16.28 -17.93
N ASP A 35 8.19 -15.79 -17.06
CA ASP A 35 7.98 -14.35 -16.87
C ASP A 35 9.26 -13.70 -16.32
N VAL A 36 9.93 -14.34 -15.36
CA VAL A 36 11.22 -13.89 -14.82
C VAL A 36 12.29 -13.82 -15.91
N ALA A 37 12.41 -14.84 -16.76
CA ALA A 37 13.38 -14.87 -17.85
C ALA A 37 13.15 -13.75 -18.88
N ARG A 38 11.88 -13.48 -19.21
CA ARG A 38 11.49 -12.37 -20.09
C ARG A 38 11.85 -11.02 -19.48
N LEU A 39 11.58 -10.84 -18.19
CA LEU A 39 11.90 -9.61 -17.47
C LEU A 39 13.42 -9.37 -17.39
N ARG A 40 14.23 -10.41 -17.17
CA ARG A 40 15.71 -10.29 -17.21
C ARG A 40 16.24 -9.87 -18.58
N THR A 41 15.71 -10.48 -19.65
CA THR A 41 16.06 -10.07 -21.02
C THR A 41 15.70 -8.61 -21.28
N LEU A 42 14.52 -8.19 -20.82
CA LEU A 42 14.08 -6.80 -20.91
C LEU A 42 14.96 -5.87 -20.06
N HIS A 43 15.37 -6.28 -18.87
CA HIS A 43 16.21 -5.49 -17.97
C HIS A 43 17.54 -5.10 -18.62
N GLU A 44 18.23 -6.05 -19.25
CA GLU A 44 19.47 -5.79 -19.98
C GLU A 44 19.26 -4.75 -21.10
N ALA A 45 18.11 -4.84 -21.77
CA ALA A 45 17.71 -3.90 -22.83
C ALA A 45 17.41 -2.48 -22.31
N LEU A 46 16.90 -2.34 -21.08
CA LEU A 46 16.47 -1.07 -20.49
C LEU A 46 17.53 -0.37 -19.63
N ARG A 47 18.69 -0.99 -19.40
CA ARG A 47 19.71 -0.56 -18.44
C ARG A 47 20.17 0.90 -18.59
N THR A 48 20.13 1.45 -19.80
CA THR A 48 20.53 2.84 -20.08
C THR A 48 19.39 3.85 -20.02
N LEU A 49 18.13 3.39 -19.92
CA LEU A 49 16.95 4.24 -20.04
C LEU A 49 16.40 4.70 -18.69
N ALA A 50 16.80 4.08 -17.58
CA ALA A 50 16.29 4.39 -16.24
C ALA A 50 16.43 5.87 -15.84
N PRO A 51 17.54 6.59 -16.14
CA PRO A 51 17.65 8.03 -15.83
C PRO A 51 16.64 8.90 -16.57
N ASP A 52 16.46 8.66 -17.88
CA ASP A 52 15.51 9.41 -18.70
C ASP A 52 14.07 9.13 -18.28
N PHE A 53 13.80 7.88 -17.89
CA PHE A 53 12.52 7.48 -17.31
C PHE A 53 12.21 8.24 -16.02
N ALA A 54 13.17 8.29 -15.10
CA ALA A 54 13.01 9.03 -13.85
C ALA A 54 12.80 10.53 -14.10
N ASN A 55 13.50 11.12 -15.07
CA ASN A 55 13.29 12.52 -15.45
C ASN A 55 11.88 12.75 -15.99
N ALA A 56 11.43 11.96 -16.96
CA ALA A 56 10.08 12.07 -17.53
C ALA A 56 8.97 11.82 -16.48
N PHE A 57 9.24 10.93 -15.52
CA PHE A 57 8.36 10.64 -14.41
C PHE A 57 8.19 11.85 -13.48
N TYR A 58 9.29 12.43 -13.00
CA TYR A 58 9.21 13.60 -12.11
C TYR A 58 8.71 14.86 -12.82
N THR A 59 9.00 15.05 -14.11
CA THR A 59 8.36 16.11 -14.90
C THR A 59 6.84 15.98 -14.88
N HIS A 60 6.31 14.75 -14.96
CA HIS A 60 4.88 14.51 -14.87
C HIS A 60 4.34 14.78 -13.46
N LEU A 61 5.00 14.29 -12.41
CA LEU A 61 4.56 14.53 -11.02
C LEU A 61 4.59 16.01 -10.63
N LEU A 62 5.53 16.80 -11.17
CA LEU A 62 5.59 18.24 -10.89
C LEU A 62 4.45 19.02 -11.56
N ALA A 63 3.74 18.43 -12.52
CA ALA A 63 2.62 19.07 -13.20
C ALA A 63 1.31 19.07 -12.38
N PHE A 64 1.24 18.32 -11.28
CA PHE A 64 0.08 18.24 -10.39
C PHE A 64 0.44 18.81 -9.02
N GLU A 65 -0.47 19.59 -8.42
CA GLU A 65 -0.22 20.28 -7.16
C GLU A 65 0.00 19.30 -6.01
N GLU A 66 -0.81 18.25 -5.95
CA GLU A 66 -0.86 17.23 -4.92
C GLU A 66 0.47 16.47 -4.81
N THR A 67 1.06 16.10 -5.95
CA THR A 67 2.35 15.40 -5.99
C THR A 67 3.53 16.36 -5.90
N ARG A 68 3.42 17.58 -6.45
CA ARG A 68 4.45 18.61 -6.32
C ARG A 68 4.63 19.09 -4.89
N ALA A 69 3.55 19.20 -4.11
CA ALA A 69 3.60 19.63 -2.71
C ALA A 69 4.46 18.71 -1.82
N LEU A 70 4.65 17.44 -2.22
CA LEU A 70 5.48 16.46 -1.53
C LEU A 70 6.98 16.55 -1.88
N LEU A 71 7.35 17.48 -2.78
CA LEU A 71 8.71 17.67 -3.29
C LEU A 71 9.24 19.05 -2.86
N PRO A 72 9.84 19.16 -1.67
CA PRO A 72 10.13 20.45 -1.04
C PRO A 72 11.26 21.24 -1.72
N ASP A 73 12.22 20.57 -2.35
CA ASP A 73 13.42 21.20 -2.88
C ASP A 73 14.09 20.38 -4.00
N ALA A 74 15.00 21.02 -4.74
CA ALA A 74 15.70 20.42 -5.88
C ALA A 74 16.68 19.30 -5.47
N GLN A 75 17.29 19.37 -4.29
CA GLN A 75 18.20 18.33 -3.80
C GLN A 75 17.43 17.04 -3.48
N THR A 76 16.26 17.18 -2.85
CA THR A 76 15.32 16.10 -2.61
C THR A 76 14.87 15.48 -3.92
N LEU A 77 14.51 16.30 -4.91
CA LEU A 77 14.14 15.83 -6.25
C LEU A 77 15.24 14.98 -6.90
N GLU A 78 16.49 15.44 -6.91
CA GLU A 78 17.59 14.70 -7.54
C GLU A 78 17.96 13.40 -6.79
N ARG A 79 17.78 13.36 -5.47
CA ARG A 79 17.89 12.11 -4.70
C ARG A 79 16.76 11.14 -5.04
N LEU A 80 15.54 11.66 -5.17
CA LEU A 80 14.36 10.87 -5.48
C LEU A 80 14.40 10.30 -6.90
N LYS A 81 14.84 11.07 -7.90
CA LYS A 81 15.10 10.56 -9.27
C LYS A 81 16.03 9.34 -9.27
N ARG A 82 17.13 9.39 -8.52
CA ARG A 82 18.06 8.25 -8.40
C ARG A 82 17.42 7.04 -7.73
N THR A 83 16.68 7.28 -6.65
CA THR A 83 15.96 6.22 -5.91
C THR A 83 14.92 5.57 -6.81
N GLN A 84 14.19 6.38 -7.58
CA GLN A 84 13.15 5.95 -8.49
C GLN A 84 13.71 5.19 -9.71
N ALA A 85 14.85 5.60 -10.24
CA ALA A 85 15.56 4.87 -11.28
C ALA A 85 15.97 3.47 -10.79
N ALA A 86 16.53 3.36 -9.57
CA ALA A 86 16.86 2.06 -8.97
C ALA A 86 15.62 1.20 -8.69
N TYR A 87 14.52 1.83 -8.28
CA TYR A 87 13.24 1.14 -8.10
C TYR A 87 12.73 0.55 -9.43
N PHE A 88 12.79 1.33 -10.51
CA PHE A 88 12.41 0.87 -11.84
C PHE A 88 13.32 -0.24 -12.37
N ASP A 89 14.63 -0.11 -12.16
CA ASP A 89 15.63 -1.12 -12.48
C ASP A 89 15.28 -2.46 -11.82
N SER A 90 14.93 -2.44 -10.52
CA SER A 90 14.54 -3.63 -9.76
C SER A 90 13.24 -4.30 -10.23
N LEU A 91 12.32 -3.58 -10.92
CA LEU A 91 11.09 -4.19 -11.45
C LEU A 91 11.38 -5.28 -12.48
N THR A 92 12.46 -5.13 -13.25
CA THR A 92 12.81 -6.03 -14.35
C THR A 92 14.02 -6.93 -14.03
N ALA A 93 14.75 -6.67 -12.94
CA ALA A 93 15.98 -7.38 -12.58
C ALA A 93 15.85 -8.90 -12.42
N GLY A 94 14.63 -9.42 -12.22
CA GLY A 94 14.37 -10.85 -12.12
C GLY A 94 14.76 -11.47 -10.78
N ASP A 95 14.92 -10.67 -9.72
CA ASP A 95 15.01 -11.11 -8.34
C ASP A 95 13.80 -10.59 -7.56
N TYR A 96 12.89 -11.50 -7.24
CA TYR A 96 11.62 -11.22 -6.57
C TYR A 96 11.53 -11.98 -5.24
N GLY A 97 12.67 -12.17 -4.57
CA GLY A 97 12.76 -12.82 -3.26
C GLY A 97 12.33 -11.93 -2.08
N PRO A 98 12.61 -12.35 -0.84
CA PRO A 98 12.22 -11.63 0.38
C PRO A 98 12.65 -10.16 0.39
N GLU A 99 13.87 -9.84 -0.03
CA GLU A 99 14.36 -8.46 -0.07
C GLU A 99 13.56 -7.56 -1.01
N TYR A 100 13.12 -8.08 -2.15
CA TYR A 100 12.22 -7.37 -3.07
C TYR A 100 10.90 -7.04 -2.36
N ILE A 101 10.31 -8.03 -1.68
CA ILE A 101 9.04 -7.88 -0.96
C ILE A 101 9.18 -6.84 0.16
N HIS A 102 10.20 -6.97 1.01
CA HIS A 102 10.46 -6.03 2.11
C HIS A 102 10.69 -4.61 1.58
N HIS A 103 11.41 -4.48 0.47
CA HIS A 103 11.63 -3.20 -0.17
C HIS A 103 10.31 -2.58 -0.68
N ARG A 104 9.40 -3.35 -1.30
CA ARG A 104 8.08 -2.83 -1.73
C ARG A 104 7.19 -2.42 -0.57
N LEU A 105 7.20 -3.19 0.52
CA LEU A 105 6.51 -2.80 1.75
C LEU A 105 7.07 -1.51 2.33
N ARG A 106 8.41 -1.37 2.34
CA ARG A 106 9.09 -0.14 2.81
C ARG A 106 8.66 1.07 1.98
N VAL A 107 8.58 0.91 0.66
CA VAL A 107 8.12 1.97 -0.25
C VAL A 107 6.67 2.36 0.05
N GLY A 108 5.76 1.41 0.22
CA GLY A 108 4.37 1.70 0.59
C GLY A 108 4.26 2.44 1.94
N VAL A 109 4.98 1.98 2.97
CA VAL A 109 5.03 2.65 4.28
C VAL A 109 5.55 4.09 4.18
N VAL A 110 6.58 4.32 3.37
CA VAL A 110 7.13 5.68 3.16
C VAL A 110 6.10 6.58 2.47
N HIS A 111 5.45 6.09 1.40
CA HIS A 111 4.45 6.88 0.68
C HIS A 111 3.22 7.20 1.54
N GLN A 112 2.77 6.26 2.35
CA GLN A 112 1.71 6.48 3.33
C GLN A 112 2.12 7.55 4.35
N ARG A 113 3.35 7.48 4.89
CA ARG A 113 3.84 8.44 5.90
C ARG A 113 3.97 9.87 5.39
N VAL A 114 4.33 10.06 4.11
CA VAL A 114 4.40 11.39 3.50
C VAL A 114 3.03 11.91 3.06
N GLY A 115 1.97 11.10 3.20
CA GLY A 115 0.61 11.50 2.83
C GLY A 115 0.33 11.45 1.33
N LEU A 116 1.11 10.68 0.55
CA LEU A 116 0.79 10.46 -0.86
C LEU A 116 -0.47 9.61 -0.95
N ALA A 117 -1.57 10.15 -1.48
CA ALA A 117 -2.81 9.39 -1.62
C ALA A 117 -2.65 8.22 -2.61
N PRO A 118 -3.36 7.08 -2.39
CA PRO A 118 -3.26 5.90 -3.25
C PRO A 118 -3.52 6.16 -4.74
N GLU A 119 -4.41 7.09 -5.11
CA GLU A 119 -4.67 7.38 -6.52
C GLU A 119 -3.43 7.92 -7.26
N TRP A 120 -2.61 8.72 -6.59
CA TRP A 120 -1.38 9.28 -7.16
C TRP A 120 -0.29 8.21 -7.25
N TYR A 121 -0.19 7.34 -6.24
CA TYR A 121 0.71 6.20 -6.25
C TYR A 121 0.38 5.21 -7.40
N LEU A 122 -0.90 4.88 -7.57
CA LEU A 122 -1.34 3.98 -8.65
C LEU A 122 -1.20 4.64 -10.03
N GLY A 123 -1.58 5.93 -10.13
CA GLY A 123 -1.47 6.70 -11.37
C GLY A 123 -0.02 6.81 -11.87
N ALA A 124 0.95 6.88 -10.97
CA ALA A 124 2.38 6.87 -11.30
C ALA A 124 2.82 5.65 -12.13
N TYR A 125 2.21 4.47 -11.94
CA TYR A 125 2.51 3.30 -12.77
C TYR A 125 2.01 3.41 -14.21
N SER A 126 0.93 4.16 -14.45
CA SER A 126 0.49 4.44 -15.83
C SER A 126 1.60 5.17 -16.59
N LYS A 127 2.29 6.11 -15.94
CA LYS A 127 3.46 6.79 -16.52
C LYS A 127 4.62 5.82 -16.79
N TYR A 128 4.86 4.86 -15.89
CA TYR A 128 5.86 3.80 -16.11
C TYR A 128 5.54 2.92 -17.30
N LEU A 129 4.36 2.32 -17.31
CA LEU A 129 3.97 1.38 -18.35
C LEU A 129 3.89 2.07 -19.72
N SER A 130 3.32 3.27 -19.78
CA SER A 130 3.18 4.01 -21.04
C SER A 130 4.52 4.42 -21.64
N GLY A 131 5.52 4.75 -20.81
CA GLY A 131 6.86 5.06 -21.33
C GLY A 131 7.65 3.82 -21.76
N LEU A 132 7.28 2.64 -21.23
CA LEU A 132 7.94 1.37 -21.55
C LEU A 132 7.45 0.78 -22.86
N LEU A 133 6.15 0.93 -23.17
CA LEU A 133 5.53 0.33 -24.34
C LEU A 133 6.25 0.63 -25.67
N PRO A 134 6.68 1.88 -25.98
CA PRO A 134 7.44 2.15 -27.21
C PRO A 134 8.76 1.38 -27.28
N GLU A 135 9.47 1.25 -26.16
CA GLU A 135 10.74 0.52 -26.08
C GLU A 135 10.54 -0.99 -26.24
N LEU A 136 9.49 -1.54 -25.64
CA LEU A 136 9.11 -2.93 -25.87
C LEU A 136 8.76 -3.16 -27.34
N TRP A 137 7.97 -2.27 -27.94
CA TRP A 137 7.57 -2.40 -29.35
C TRP A 137 8.77 -2.30 -30.30
N GLN A 138 9.69 -1.36 -30.07
CA GLN A 138 10.88 -1.22 -30.89
C GLN A 138 11.74 -2.49 -30.91
N ARG A 139 11.79 -3.22 -29.79
CA ARG A 139 12.65 -4.40 -29.63
C ARG A 139 11.97 -5.69 -30.02
N LEU A 140 10.71 -5.86 -29.64
CA LEU A 140 9.97 -7.11 -29.75
C LEU A 140 8.86 -7.04 -30.80
N GLY A 141 8.57 -5.89 -31.41
CA GLY A 141 7.44 -5.74 -32.35
C GLY A 141 7.51 -6.59 -33.62
N LYS A 142 8.68 -7.18 -33.92
CA LYS A 142 8.85 -8.18 -35.00
C LYS A 142 8.43 -9.59 -34.59
N ASP A 143 8.27 -9.84 -33.29
CA ASP A 143 7.81 -11.07 -32.68
C ASP A 143 6.59 -10.76 -31.79
N PRO A 144 5.37 -10.76 -32.36
CA PRO A 144 4.17 -10.39 -31.63
C PRO A 144 3.91 -11.26 -30.39
N GLU A 145 4.29 -12.54 -30.43
CA GLU A 145 4.11 -13.45 -29.30
C GLU A 145 5.06 -13.09 -28.15
N ALA A 146 6.35 -12.84 -28.45
CA ALA A 146 7.30 -12.37 -27.44
C ALA A 146 6.92 -10.99 -26.87
N PHE A 147 6.42 -10.08 -27.72
CA PHE A 147 5.93 -8.77 -27.28
C PHE A 147 4.77 -8.91 -26.30
N VAL A 148 3.73 -9.68 -26.65
CA VAL A 148 2.56 -9.89 -25.78
C VAL A 148 2.95 -10.58 -24.48
N ALA A 149 3.75 -11.65 -24.54
CA ALA A 149 4.18 -12.38 -23.35
C ALA A 149 5.03 -11.50 -22.41
N THR A 150 5.87 -10.62 -22.94
CA THR A 150 6.67 -9.69 -22.12
C THR A 150 5.80 -8.60 -21.49
N CYS A 151 4.80 -8.08 -22.23
CA CYS A 151 3.81 -7.17 -21.68
C CYS A 151 3.01 -7.82 -20.54
N GLN A 152 2.61 -9.10 -20.68
CA GLN A 152 1.94 -9.85 -19.63
C GLN A 152 2.83 -10.02 -18.40
N ALA A 153 4.11 -10.39 -18.58
CA ALA A 153 5.06 -10.50 -17.47
C ALA A 153 5.21 -9.17 -16.69
N LEU A 154 5.28 -8.04 -17.41
CA LEU A 154 5.30 -6.70 -16.80
C LEU A 154 4.02 -6.39 -16.01
N ILE A 155 2.86 -6.68 -16.58
CA ILE A 155 1.57 -6.47 -15.90
C ILE A 155 1.53 -7.28 -14.60
N LYS A 156 1.91 -8.55 -14.64
CA LYS A 156 1.91 -9.43 -13.46
C LYS A 156 2.81 -8.90 -12.36
N ILE A 157 4.07 -8.54 -12.67
CA ILE A 157 4.99 -8.04 -11.63
C ILE A 157 4.56 -6.67 -11.08
N VAL A 158 4.03 -5.79 -11.93
CA VAL A 158 3.51 -4.49 -11.49
C VAL A 158 2.29 -4.66 -10.57
N LEU A 159 1.38 -5.59 -10.88
CA LEU A 159 0.24 -5.88 -10.01
C LEU A 159 0.67 -6.47 -8.66
N LEU A 160 1.68 -7.35 -8.65
CA LEU A 160 2.27 -7.85 -7.40
C LEU A 160 2.83 -6.70 -6.55
N ASP A 161 3.61 -5.82 -7.19
CA ASP A 161 4.25 -4.66 -6.55
C ASP A 161 3.22 -3.68 -5.96
N MET A 162 2.23 -3.28 -6.78
CA MET A 162 1.11 -2.44 -6.34
C MET A 162 0.38 -3.07 -5.15
N GLY A 163 0.08 -4.37 -5.22
CA GLY A 163 -0.61 -5.08 -4.15
C GLY A 163 0.14 -5.01 -2.81
N LEU A 164 1.46 -5.19 -2.83
CA LEU A 164 2.30 -5.09 -1.63
C LEU A 164 2.29 -3.67 -1.05
N ALA A 165 2.40 -2.65 -1.89
CA ALA A 165 2.34 -1.28 -1.41
C ALA A 165 0.95 -0.93 -0.86
N ILE A 166 -0.13 -1.29 -1.54
CA ILE A 166 -1.50 -1.03 -1.10
C ILE A 166 -1.83 -1.76 0.20
N ASP A 167 -1.32 -2.97 0.42
CA ASP A 167 -1.46 -3.66 1.71
C ASP A 167 -0.92 -2.81 2.87
N THR A 168 0.18 -2.07 2.65
CA THR A 168 0.76 -1.20 3.70
C THR A 168 -0.13 -0.01 4.01
N TYR A 169 -0.78 0.58 2.99
CA TYR A 169 -1.76 1.66 3.18
C TYR A 169 -2.95 1.17 4.00
N ILE A 170 -3.55 0.06 3.58
CA ILE A 170 -4.71 -0.53 4.26
C ILE A 170 -4.36 -0.90 5.71
N GLN A 171 -3.17 -1.45 5.93
CA GLN A 171 -2.72 -1.81 7.27
C GLN A 171 -2.49 -0.58 8.16
N ALA A 172 -1.93 0.51 7.63
CA ALA A 172 -1.75 1.76 8.36
C ALA A 172 -3.10 2.41 8.72
N ASP A 173 -4.05 2.42 7.78
CA ASP A 173 -5.40 2.95 8.02
C ASP A 173 -6.14 2.11 9.07
N ARG A 174 -6.03 0.78 8.99
CA ARG A 174 -6.59 -0.13 9.99
C ARG A 174 -6.01 0.12 11.38
N GLN A 175 -4.71 0.34 11.50
CA GLN A 175 -4.08 0.70 12.78
C GLN A 175 -4.60 2.03 13.31
N THR A 176 -4.78 3.02 12.44
CA THR A 176 -5.34 4.32 12.80
C THR A 176 -6.77 4.18 13.33
N ILE A 177 -7.62 3.42 12.64
CA ILE A 177 -9.01 3.15 13.06
C ILE A 177 -9.03 2.44 14.43
N LEU A 178 -8.17 1.43 14.63
CA LEU A 178 -8.09 0.71 15.91
C LEU A 178 -7.64 1.63 17.06
N ALA A 179 -6.63 2.47 16.83
CA ALA A 179 -6.15 3.42 17.82
C ALA A 179 -7.23 4.44 18.19
N LEU A 180 -7.97 4.97 17.21
CA LEU A 180 -9.10 5.87 17.45
C LEU A 180 -10.22 5.19 18.24
N LYS A 181 -10.54 3.94 17.93
CA LYS A 181 -11.53 3.14 18.67
C LYS A 181 -11.10 2.91 20.12
N GLU A 182 -9.84 2.60 20.36
CA GLU A 182 -9.29 2.39 21.70
C GLU A 182 -9.31 3.69 22.50
N TYR A 183 -8.87 4.81 21.90
CA TYR A 183 -8.95 6.13 22.52
C TYR A 183 -10.40 6.52 22.87
N ALA A 184 -11.35 6.33 21.94
CA ALA A 184 -12.77 6.59 22.19
C ALA A 184 -13.31 5.74 23.34
N ASN A 185 -12.91 4.47 23.43
CA ASN A 185 -13.27 3.60 24.55
C ASN A 185 -12.68 4.09 25.88
N ILE A 186 -11.43 4.55 25.91
CA ILE A 186 -10.79 5.11 27.11
C ILE A 186 -11.56 6.35 27.58
N VAL A 187 -11.87 7.28 26.67
CA VAL A 187 -12.65 8.48 27.00
C VAL A 187 -14.03 8.08 27.53
N PHE A 188 -14.75 7.22 26.80
CA PHE A 188 -16.08 6.73 27.18
C PHE A 188 -16.12 6.09 28.58
N THR A 189 -15.10 5.31 28.91
CA THR A 189 -15.00 4.61 30.20
C THR A 189 -14.49 5.49 31.35
N SER A 190 -13.76 6.58 31.04
CA SER A 190 -13.19 7.50 32.04
C SER A 190 -14.14 8.62 32.45
N ILE A 191 -15.26 8.82 31.75
CA ILE A 191 -16.26 9.83 32.10
C ILE A 191 -16.90 9.47 33.46
N PRO A 192 -16.89 10.37 34.45
CA PRO A 192 -17.41 10.11 35.80
C PRO A 192 -18.94 10.14 35.88
N ASP A 193 -19.62 10.47 34.78
CA ASP A 193 -21.08 10.45 34.64
C ASP A 193 -21.55 9.21 33.88
N GLY A 194 -22.79 8.79 34.16
CA GLY A 194 -23.42 7.69 33.42
C GLY A 194 -23.68 8.10 31.97
N LEU A 195 -23.01 7.44 31.02
CA LEU A 195 -23.18 7.66 29.59
C LEU A 195 -23.87 6.46 28.93
N LEU A 196 -24.89 6.74 28.12
CA LEU A 196 -25.61 5.78 27.31
C LEU A 196 -25.61 6.24 25.85
N VAL A 197 -25.12 5.39 24.95
CA VAL A 197 -25.11 5.65 23.51
C VAL A 197 -26.24 4.86 22.87
N LEU A 198 -27.07 5.54 22.10
CA LEU A 198 -28.25 4.97 21.46
C LEU A 198 -28.14 5.05 19.93
N SER A 199 -28.79 4.12 19.24
CA SER A 199 -29.06 4.24 17.81
C SER A 199 -30.12 5.33 17.57
N PRO A 200 -30.32 5.79 16.31
CA PRO A 200 -31.44 6.68 15.98
C PRO A 200 -32.81 6.13 16.38
N ASN A 201 -32.93 4.79 16.50
CA ASN A 201 -34.15 4.11 16.92
C ASN A 201 -34.19 3.82 18.43
N LEU A 202 -33.40 4.54 19.24
CA LEU A 202 -33.33 4.40 20.70
C LEU A 202 -32.91 3.00 21.21
N THR A 203 -32.23 2.21 20.37
CA THR A 203 -31.60 0.96 20.80
C THR A 203 -30.28 1.26 21.48
N VAL A 204 -30.02 0.66 22.64
CA VAL A 204 -28.76 0.83 23.36
C VAL A 204 -27.61 0.19 22.58
N LEU A 205 -26.69 1.04 22.12
CA LEU A 205 -25.46 0.63 21.45
C LEU A 205 -24.33 0.41 22.46
N SER A 206 -24.24 1.24 23.51
CA SER A 206 -23.23 1.11 24.55
C SER A 206 -23.65 1.82 25.84
N ALA A 207 -23.23 1.31 27.00
CA ALA A 207 -23.40 1.94 28.30
C ALA A 207 -22.05 1.92 29.03
N ASN A 208 -21.63 3.06 29.61
CA ASN A 208 -20.37 3.11 30.33
C ASN A 208 -20.51 2.50 31.73
N ARG A 209 -19.37 2.25 32.38
CA ARG A 209 -19.33 1.60 33.69
C ARG A 209 -20.15 2.34 34.74
N VAL A 210 -20.05 3.68 34.78
CA VAL A 210 -20.78 4.51 35.74
C VAL A 210 -22.29 4.39 35.57
N PHE A 211 -22.80 4.36 34.33
CA PHE A 211 -24.22 4.13 34.06
C PHE A 211 -24.66 2.76 34.57
N LEU A 212 -23.93 1.71 34.21
CA LEU A 212 -24.23 0.34 34.62
C LEU A 212 -24.23 0.19 36.14
N GLU A 213 -23.23 0.74 36.83
CA GLU A 213 -23.15 0.70 38.30
C GLU A 213 -24.27 1.51 38.97
N ARG A 214 -24.58 2.71 38.46
CA ARG A 214 -25.64 3.56 39.03
C ARG A 214 -27.02 2.92 38.96
N PHE A 215 -27.30 2.13 37.92
CA PHE A 215 -28.59 1.47 37.70
C PHE A 215 -28.57 -0.03 38.02
N GLU A 216 -27.48 -0.55 38.59
CA GLU A 216 -27.32 -1.99 38.92
C GLU A 216 -27.51 -2.94 37.71
N LEU A 217 -27.10 -2.47 36.52
CA LEU A 217 -27.24 -3.19 35.25
C LEU A 217 -25.92 -3.86 34.84
N THR A 218 -26.01 -4.86 33.96
CA THR A 218 -24.83 -5.45 33.30
C THR A 218 -24.80 -5.07 31.82
N GLY A 219 -23.61 -4.92 31.22
CA GLY A 219 -23.50 -4.51 29.81
C GLY A 219 -24.25 -5.43 28.82
N LYS A 220 -24.30 -6.74 29.10
CA LYS A 220 -25.09 -7.71 28.32
C LYS A 220 -26.60 -7.56 28.51
N ALA A 221 -27.05 -7.03 29.63
CA ALA A 221 -28.47 -6.83 29.91
C ALA A 221 -29.06 -5.65 29.13
N VAL A 222 -28.23 -4.69 28.71
CA VAL A 222 -28.70 -3.47 28.04
C VAL A 222 -28.35 -3.39 26.56
N HIS A 223 -27.20 -3.94 26.13
CA HIS A 223 -26.78 -3.85 24.73
C HIS A 223 -27.79 -4.49 23.77
N GLY A 224 -28.19 -3.75 22.73
CA GLY A 224 -29.14 -4.20 21.72
C GLY A 224 -30.62 -4.11 22.14
N ARG A 225 -30.92 -3.67 23.37
CA ARG A 225 -32.31 -3.45 23.83
C ARG A 225 -32.81 -2.06 23.53
N TYR A 226 -34.12 -1.91 23.43
CA TYR A 226 -34.74 -0.58 23.34
C TYR A 226 -34.64 0.15 24.68
N LEU A 227 -34.40 1.46 24.67
CA LEU A 227 -34.16 2.25 25.89
C LEU A 227 -35.24 2.07 26.96
N MET A 228 -36.51 1.90 26.55
CA MET A 228 -37.63 1.76 27.48
C MET A 228 -37.74 0.36 28.12
N GLU A 229 -36.92 -0.59 27.68
CA GLU A 229 -36.88 -1.99 28.17
C GLU A 229 -35.65 -2.26 29.07
N VAL A 230 -34.90 -1.20 29.38
CA VAL A 230 -33.61 -1.20 30.10
C VAL A 230 -33.79 -0.61 31.48
#